data_AF-A0A1G9V7F4-F1
#
_entry.id   AF-A0A1G9V7F4-F1
#
_cell.length_a   1.000
_cell.length_b   1.000
_cell.length_c   1.000
_cell.angle_alpha   90.00
_cell.angle_beta   90.00
_cell.angle_gamma   90.00
#
_symmetry.space_group_name_H-M   'P 1'
#
loop_
_entity.id
_entity.type
_entity.pdbx_description
1 polymer ?
#
loop_
_entity_poly.entity_id
_entity_poly.type
_entity_poly.pdbx_seq_one_letter_code
_entity_poly.pdbx_strand_id
1 'polypeptide(L)'
;MNIVLQIACFFGFYLVLHYQITDAILRKRLAVTCLVTGLALTFLLPYVAVILRMPFLPIFVFLIGLALFISRNKYRLKRNPHPLPRAPTMNLAPNFPEDPAMQQLLQLLHEEIGLPKHKTLRLDTSINFDLGCDRAEAMQFMEALEQDFAVDLGDYDAYRYFQPPVFDVFLKRRAKGRGDKIPLTIGMLYLAIKTHSWDTQTLENLS
;
A
#
# COMPACT_ATOMS: atom_id res chain seq x y z
N MET A 1 -4.38 40.64 10.77
CA MET A 1 -5.02 40.04 9.57
C MET A 1 -6.39 39.51 10.00
N ASN A 2 -7.44 39.74 9.22
CA ASN A 2 -8.78 39.22 9.55
C ASN A 2 -8.73 37.68 9.56
N ILE A 3 -9.34 37.02 10.56
CA ILE A 3 -9.34 35.56 10.72
C ILE A 3 -9.89 34.88 9.45
N VAL A 4 -10.93 35.46 8.86
CA VAL A 4 -11.53 34.97 7.61
C VAL A 4 -10.51 34.98 6.46
N LEU A 5 -9.70 36.04 6.37
CA LEU A 5 -8.66 36.16 5.35
C LEU A 5 -7.54 35.13 5.58
N GLN A 6 -7.16 34.87 6.84
CA GLN A 6 -6.18 33.83 7.17
C GLN A 6 -6.67 32.43 6.76
N ILE A 7 -7.91 32.08 7.10
CA ILE A 7 -8.50 30.79 6.75
C ILE A 7 -8.56 30.63 5.22
N ALA A 8 -9.01 31.66 4.50
CA ALA A 8 -9.06 31.65 3.04
C ALA A 8 -7.68 31.45 2.39
N CYS A 9 -6.64 32.12 2.91
CA CYS A 9 -5.26 31.94 2.44
C CYS A 9 -4.74 30.52 2.69
N PHE A 10 -4.96 29.95 3.88
CA PHE A 10 -4.55 28.58 4.17
C PHE A 10 -5.28 27.55 3.31
N PHE A 11 -6.58 27.76 3.08
CA PHE A 11 -7.38 26.89 2.22
C PHE A 11 -6.92 26.97 0.75
N GLY A 12 -6.65 28.17 0.25
CA GLY A 12 -6.08 28.37 -1.09
C GLY A 12 -4.72 27.69 -1.25
N PHE A 13 -3.83 27.85 -0.27
CA PHE A 13 -2.52 27.19 -0.26
C PHE A 13 -2.63 25.66 -0.21
N TYR A 14 -3.55 25.14 0.60
CA TYR A 14 -3.87 23.71 0.63
C TYR A 14 -4.33 23.19 -0.74
N LEU A 15 -5.24 23.89 -1.42
CA LEU A 15 -5.72 23.49 -2.74
C LEU A 15 -4.59 23.48 -3.78
N VAL A 16 -3.72 24.49 -3.76
CA VAL A 16 -2.56 24.55 -4.66
C VAL A 16 -1.60 23.39 -4.42
N LEU A 17 -1.24 23.11 -3.16
CA LEU A 17 -0.43 21.95 -2.79
C LEU A 17 -1.09 20.64 -3.23
N HIS A 18 -2.39 20.50 -2.98
CA HIS A 18 -3.13 19.29 -3.30
C HIS A 18 -3.19 19.03 -4.82
N TYR A 19 -3.27 20.09 -5.64
CA TYR A 19 -3.32 19.98 -7.10
C TYR A 19 -1.93 19.81 -7.73
N GLN A 20 -0.89 20.45 -7.20
CA GLN A 20 0.46 20.34 -7.74
C GLN A 20 1.17 19.04 -7.35
N ILE A 21 0.90 18.49 -6.16
CA ILE A 21 1.63 17.31 -5.66
C ILE A 21 0.92 16.03 -6.11
N THR A 22 1.10 15.67 -7.37
CA THR A 22 0.59 14.39 -7.90
C THR A 22 1.48 13.20 -7.48
N ASP A 23 2.74 13.47 -7.15
CA ASP A 23 3.75 12.44 -6.91
C ASP A 23 3.64 11.83 -5.50
N ALA A 24 3.47 10.51 -5.42
CA ALA A 24 3.13 9.80 -4.17
C ALA A 24 4.26 9.84 -3.13
N ILE A 25 5.53 9.77 -3.58
CA ILE A 25 6.70 9.80 -2.69
C ILE A 25 6.87 11.19 -2.09
N LEU A 26 6.72 12.24 -2.90
CA LEU A 26 6.82 13.63 -2.46
C LEU A 26 5.68 13.98 -1.51
N ARG A 27 4.44 13.54 -1.83
CA ARG A 27 3.27 13.70 -0.96
C ARG A 27 3.48 13.04 0.41
N LYS A 28 4.06 11.84 0.45
CA LYS A 28 4.40 11.13 1.70
C LYS A 28 5.39 11.93 2.55
N ARG A 29 6.49 12.37 1.95
CA ARG A 29 7.53 13.12 2.65
C ARG A 29 6.98 14.44 3.18
N LEU A 30 6.28 15.20 2.35
CA LEU A 30 5.66 16.47 2.75
C LEU A 30 4.62 16.28 3.85
N ALA A 31 3.75 15.27 3.75
CA ALA A 31 2.77 14.97 4.78
C ALA A 31 3.44 14.70 6.14
N VAL A 32 4.49 13.87 6.17
CA VAL A 32 5.23 13.56 7.40
C VAL A 32 5.92 14.81 7.94
N THR A 33 6.58 15.59 7.08
CA THR A 33 7.24 16.83 7.50
C THR A 33 6.23 17.81 8.08
N CYS A 34 5.07 18.01 7.45
CA CYS A 34 4.00 18.86 7.97
C CYS A 34 3.43 18.35 9.31
N LEU A 35 3.23 17.05 9.47
CA LEU A 35 2.74 16.48 10.74
C LEU A 35 3.74 16.71 11.89
N VAL A 36 5.03 16.41 11.66
CA VAL A 36 6.09 16.61 12.67
C VAL A 36 6.26 18.10 12.97
N THR A 37 6.24 18.95 11.95
CA THR A 37 6.41 20.40 12.10
C THR A 37 5.21 21.03 12.81
N GLY A 38 3.98 20.64 12.46
CA GLY A 38 2.76 21.08 13.14
C GLY A 38 2.74 20.69 14.61
N LEU A 39 3.11 19.45 14.92
CA LEU A 39 3.20 18.95 16.30
C LEU A 39 4.34 19.63 17.10
N ALA A 40 5.48 19.90 16.46
CA ALA A 40 6.57 20.64 17.10
C ALA A 40 6.16 22.09 17.36
N LEU A 41 5.46 22.75 16.43
CA LEU A 41 4.97 24.12 16.62
C LEU A 41 3.90 24.21 17.72
N THR A 42 3.06 23.19 17.92
CA THR A 42 2.09 23.19 19.03
C THR A 42 2.74 23.01 20.40
N PHE A 43 3.79 22.19 20.52
CA PHE A 43 4.42 21.88 21.81
C PHE A 43 5.60 22.79 22.18
N LEU A 44 6.39 23.26 21.21
CA LEU A 44 7.70 23.85 21.47
C LEU A 44 7.70 25.38 21.44
N LEU A 45 6.79 26.01 20.69
CA LEU A 45 6.79 27.47 20.48
C LEU A 45 5.38 28.08 20.48
N PRO A 46 4.70 28.17 21.64
CA PRO A 46 3.60 29.11 21.80
C PRO A 46 4.04 30.56 21.51
N TYR A 47 5.34 30.85 21.65
CA TYR A 47 5.93 32.18 21.46
C TYR A 47 5.96 32.64 19.99
N VAL A 48 6.23 31.75 19.02
CA VAL A 48 6.30 32.14 17.59
C VAL A 48 4.92 32.44 17.01
N ALA A 49 3.90 31.65 17.35
CA ALA A 49 2.53 31.90 16.89
C ALA A 49 1.94 33.21 17.45
N VAL A 50 2.33 33.57 18.68
CA VAL A 50 1.99 34.85 19.34
C VAL A 50 2.74 36.02 18.69
N ILE A 51 4.03 35.89 18.41
CA ILE A 51 4.84 36.92 17.71
C ILE A 51 4.32 37.19 16.30
N LEU A 52 3.96 36.14 15.54
CA LEU A 52 3.48 36.26 14.16
C LEU A 52 2.01 36.71 14.06
N ARG A 53 1.31 36.90 15.19
CA ARG A 53 -0.15 37.14 15.27
C ARG A 53 -0.98 36.11 14.47
N MET A 54 -0.54 34.85 14.43
CA MET A 54 -1.20 33.75 13.70
C MET A 54 -1.36 32.52 14.59
N PRO A 55 -2.30 32.52 15.55
CA PRO A 55 -2.43 31.45 16.56
C PRO A 55 -2.83 30.10 15.96
N PHE A 56 -3.50 30.09 14.80
CA PHE A 56 -4.01 28.87 14.18
C PHE A 56 -3.03 28.20 13.20
N LEU A 57 -1.92 28.85 12.86
CA LEU A 57 -0.90 28.34 11.95
C LEU A 57 -0.46 26.89 12.26
N PRO A 58 -0.11 26.52 13.51
CA PRO A 58 0.28 25.14 13.83
C PRO A 58 -0.82 24.10 13.55
N ILE A 59 -2.07 24.45 13.86
CA ILE A 59 -3.23 23.57 13.64
C ILE A 59 -3.46 23.38 12.14
N PHE A 60 -3.39 24.44 11.35
CA PHE A 60 -3.51 24.35 9.89
C PHE A 60 -2.42 23.50 9.27
N VAL A 61 -1.15 23.68 9.67
CA VAL A 61 -0.02 22.87 9.18
C VAL A 61 -0.23 21.38 9.51
N PHE A 62 -0.71 21.08 10.72
CA PHE A 62 -1.02 19.71 11.12
C PHE A 62 -2.16 19.10 10.31
N LEU A 63 -3.27 19.83 10.12
CA LEU A 63 -4.42 19.37 9.32
C LEU A 63 -4.07 19.16 7.85
N ILE A 64 -3.24 20.04 7.26
CA ILE A 64 -2.71 19.88 5.90
C ILE A 64 -1.87 18.60 5.81
N GLY A 65 -0.99 18.36 6.79
CA GLY A 65 -0.20 17.14 6.88
C GLY A 65 -1.07 15.88 6.94
N LEU A 66 -2.13 15.91 7.77
CA LEU A 66 -3.07 14.80 7.91
C LEU A 66 -3.84 14.52 6.60
N ALA A 67 -4.35 15.57 5.95
CA ALA A 67 -5.08 15.43 4.69
C ALA A 67 -4.19 14.89 3.55
N LEU A 68 -2.94 15.35 3.45
CA LEU A 68 -1.96 14.82 2.49
C LEU A 68 -1.56 13.38 2.82
N PHE A 69 -1.50 13.01 4.10
CA PHE A 69 -1.18 11.65 4.53
C PHE A 69 -2.29 10.66 4.16
N ILE A 70 -3.56 11.01 4.42
CA ILE A 70 -4.73 10.19 4.08
C ILE A 70 -4.88 10.06 2.57
N SER A 71 -4.73 11.17 1.84
CA SER A 71 -4.84 11.16 0.37
C SER A 71 -3.64 10.55 -0.35
N ARG A 72 -2.58 10.15 0.36
CA ARG A 72 -1.35 9.59 -0.23
C ARG A 72 -1.62 8.37 -1.13
N ASN A 73 -2.49 7.46 -0.70
CA ASN A 73 -2.77 6.25 -1.46
C ASN A 73 -3.60 6.49 -2.70
N LYS A 74 -4.43 7.54 -2.71
CA LYS A 74 -5.28 7.89 -3.85
C LYS A 74 -4.47 8.20 -5.12
N TYR A 75 -3.21 8.59 -4.99
CA TYR A 75 -2.32 8.94 -6.10
C TYR A 75 -1.23 7.91 -6.41
N ARG A 76 -0.98 6.92 -5.52
CA ARG A 76 -0.28 5.68 -5.93
C ARG A 76 -1.08 4.94 -7.01
N LEU A 77 -2.40 5.09 -6.97
CA LEU A 77 -3.42 4.45 -7.82
C LEU A 77 -3.40 4.86 -9.31
N LYS A 78 -2.64 5.88 -9.73
CA LYS A 78 -2.51 6.19 -11.16
C LYS A 78 -1.31 5.45 -11.76
N ARG A 79 -1.25 4.12 -11.58
CA ARG A 79 -0.49 3.25 -12.47
C ARG A 79 -1.15 3.37 -13.84
N ASN A 80 -0.45 3.96 -14.81
CA ASN A 80 -0.84 3.65 -16.18
C ASN A 80 -0.58 2.16 -16.34
N PRO A 81 -1.57 1.35 -16.73
CA PRO A 81 -1.31 -0.02 -17.12
C PRO A 81 -0.43 0.10 -18.36
N HIS A 82 0.88 0.10 -18.16
CA HIS A 82 1.83 0.04 -19.26
C HIS A 82 1.62 -1.34 -19.85
N PRO A 83 1.09 -1.46 -21.07
CA PRO A 83 1.07 -2.74 -21.75
C PRO A 83 2.53 -3.10 -21.93
N LEU A 84 2.98 -4.17 -21.28
CA LEU A 84 4.28 -4.74 -21.57
C LEU A 84 4.32 -5.06 -23.08
N PRO A 85 5.20 -4.41 -23.88
CA PRO A 85 5.35 -4.78 -25.30
C PRO A 85 5.96 -6.17 -25.47
N ARG A 86 6.41 -6.77 -24.36
CA ARG A 86 7.03 -8.08 -24.28
C ARG A 86 6.73 -8.61 -22.88
N ALA A 87 6.06 -9.76 -22.82
CA ALA A 87 5.84 -10.51 -21.59
C ALA A 87 7.14 -10.53 -20.76
N PRO A 88 7.05 -10.46 -19.43
CA PRO A 88 8.23 -10.57 -18.59
C PRO A 88 9.02 -11.81 -19.03
N THR A 89 10.34 -11.71 -19.22
CA THR A 89 11.20 -12.83 -19.64
C THR A 89 11.30 -13.83 -18.48
N MET A 90 10.21 -14.52 -18.22
CA MET A 90 10.01 -15.48 -17.15
C MET A 90 9.64 -16.80 -17.77
N ASN A 91 10.19 -17.86 -17.21
CA ASN A 91 9.82 -19.22 -17.61
C ASN A 91 8.48 -19.53 -16.95
N LEU A 92 7.39 -19.50 -17.71
CA LEU A 92 6.08 -19.94 -17.24
C LEU A 92 5.92 -21.44 -17.52
N ALA A 93 5.21 -22.14 -16.63
CA ALA A 93 4.83 -23.52 -16.88
C ALA A 93 3.90 -23.64 -18.11
N PRO A 94 3.89 -24.78 -18.82
CA PRO A 94 3.12 -24.93 -20.06
C PRO A 94 1.59 -24.84 -19.89
N ASN A 95 1.10 -24.95 -18.67
CA ASN A 95 -0.32 -24.87 -18.31
C ASN A 95 -0.69 -23.56 -17.61
N PHE A 96 0.13 -22.52 -17.74
CA PHE A 96 -0.15 -21.22 -17.13
C PHE A 96 -1.26 -20.50 -17.91
N PRO A 97 -2.28 -19.91 -17.25
CA PRO A 97 -3.29 -19.09 -17.92
C PRO A 97 -2.65 -17.90 -18.65
N GLU A 98 -3.09 -17.65 -19.89
CA GLU A 98 -2.57 -16.56 -20.74
C GLU A 98 -3.53 -15.36 -20.84
N ASP A 99 -4.60 -15.35 -20.04
CA ASP A 99 -5.61 -14.30 -20.08
C ASP A 99 -5.10 -12.97 -19.50
N PRO A 100 -5.77 -11.83 -19.82
CA PRO A 100 -5.31 -10.52 -19.39
C PRO A 100 -5.16 -10.36 -17.87
N ALA A 101 -6.00 -11.02 -17.07
CA ALA A 101 -5.94 -10.90 -15.62
C ALA A 101 -4.68 -11.58 -15.07
N MET A 102 -4.30 -12.74 -15.62
CA MET A 102 -3.05 -13.40 -15.25
C MET A 102 -1.83 -12.56 -15.64
N GLN A 103 -1.83 -11.98 -16.83
CA GLN A 103 -0.72 -11.12 -17.29
C GLN A 103 -0.55 -9.89 -16.39
N GLN A 104 -1.67 -9.25 -15.99
CA GLN A 104 -1.66 -8.13 -15.06
C GLN A 104 -1.20 -8.54 -13.65
N LEU A 105 -1.61 -9.72 -13.17
CA LEU A 105 -1.15 -10.26 -11.89
C LEU A 105 0.37 -10.50 -11.90
N LEU A 106 0.90 -11.11 -12.96
CA LEU A 106 2.35 -11.33 -13.11
C LEU A 106 3.11 -10.00 -13.18
N GLN A 107 2.54 -8.98 -13.82
CA GLN A 107 3.11 -7.64 -13.82
C GLN A 107 3.14 -7.04 -12.41
N LEU A 108 2.04 -7.12 -11.67
CA LEU A 108 1.99 -6.61 -10.30
C LEU A 108 2.99 -7.34 -9.38
N LEU A 109 3.08 -8.67 -9.50
CA LEU A 109 4.07 -9.49 -8.79
C LEU A 109 5.51 -9.08 -9.14
N HIS A 110 5.79 -8.82 -10.43
CA HIS A 110 7.11 -8.37 -10.85
C HIS A 110 7.48 -7.00 -10.27
N GLU A 111 6.52 -6.08 -10.21
CA GLU A 111 6.75 -4.71 -9.75
C GLU A 111 6.87 -4.60 -8.22
N GLU A 112 6.06 -5.34 -7.46
CA GLU A 112 6.02 -5.22 -6.00
C GLU A 112 6.96 -6.17 -5.27
N ILE A 113 7.12 -7.41 -5.76
CA ILE A 113 7.89 -8.47 -5.08
C ILE A 113 9.19 -8.77 -5.84
N GLY A 114 9.13 -8.69 -7.16
CA GLY A 114 10.23 -9.12 -8.01
C GLY A 114 10.15 -10.62 -8.30
N LEU A 115 10.08 -10.96 -9.58
CA LEU A 115 9.96 -12.33 -10.04
C LEU A 115 11.31 -12.88 -10.54
N PRO A 116 11.65 -14.13 -10.21
CA PRO A 116 12.92 -14.74 -10.60
C PRO A 116 12.99 -14.99 -12.12
N LYS A 117 14.09 -14.57 -12.76
CA LYS A 117 14.30 -14.73 -14.21
C LYS A 117 14.57 -16.18 -14.65
N HIS A 118 15.10 -17.00 -13.75
CA HIS A 118 15.61 -18.34 -14.07
C HIS A 118 14.81 -19.48 -13.45
N LYS A 119 13.80 -19.19 -12.63
CA LYS A 119 12.92 -20.20 -12.01
C LYS A 119 11.64 -20.29 -12.82
N THR A 120 11.16 -21.51 -13.07
CA THR A 120 9.86 -21.71 -13.70
C THR A 120 8.75 -21.37 -12.71
N LEU A 121 7.90 -20.41 -13.06
CA LEU A 121 6.73 -20.04 -12.27
C LEU A 121 5.56 -20.98 -12.59
N ARG A 122 4.91 -21.45 -11.54
CA ARG A 122 3.76 -22.35 -11.55
C ARG A 122 2.65 -21.75 -10.68
N LEU A 123 1.41 -22.20 -10.86
CA LEU A 123 0.30 -21.70 -10.05
C LEU A 123 0.46 -22.03 -8.56
N ASP A 124 1.13 -23.13 -8.23
CA ASP A 124 1.47 -23.50 -6.84
C ASP A 124 2.70 -22.78 -6.29
N THR A 125 3.37 -21.93 -7.10
CA THR A 125 4.47 -21.10 -6.60
C THR A 125 3.94 -20.15 -5.54
N SER A 126 4.53 -20.24 -4.35
CA SER A 126 4.12 -19.47 -3.19
C SER A 126 4.87 -18.14 -3.08
N ILE A 127 4.16 -17.04 -2.91
CA ILE A 127 4.82 -15.74 -2.84
C ILE A 127 5.61 -15.58 -1.54
N ASN A 128 5.12 -16.18 -0.45
CA ASN A 128 5.77 -16.12 0.86
C ASN A 128 6.97 -17.08 1.01
N PHE A 129 6.92 -18.29 0.46
CA PHE A 129 8.04 -19.24 0.59
C PHE A 129 8.95 -19.30 -0.64
N ASP A 130 8.39 -19.36 -1.86
CA ASP A 130 9.19 -19.53 -3.09
C ASP A 130 9.80 -18.22 -3.60
N LEU A 131 9.08 -17.10 -3.43
CA LEU A 131 9.55 -15.78 -3.85
C LEU A 131 10.17 -14.98 -2.70
N GLY A 132 10.04 -15.48 -1.46
CA GLY A 132 10.60 -14.83 -0.28
C GLY A 132 9.94 -13.49 0.07
N CYS A 133 8.71 -13.25 -0.38
CA CYS A 133 7.97 -12.02 -0.12
C CYS A 133 7.78 -11.84 1.38
N ASP A 134 8.25 -10.71 1.90
CA ASP A 134 8.07 -10.38 3.31
C ASP A 134 6.67 -9.78 3.57
N ARG A 135 6.34 -9.59 4.84
CA ARG A 135 5.03 -9.03 5.23
C ARG A 135 4.82 -7.60 4.72
N ALA A 136 5.88 -6.77 4.69
CA ALA A 136 5.76 -5.36 4.32
C ALA A 136 5.55 -5.20 2.81
N GLU A 137 6.22 -6.03 2.02
CA GLU A 137 5.99 -6.20 0.59
C GLU A 137 4.59 -6.75 0.33
N ALA A 138 4.21 -7.84 1.01
CA ALA A 138 2.89 -8.43 0.87
C ALA A 138 1.76 -7.48 1.22
N MET A 139 1.93 -6.62 2.24
CA MET A 139 0.92 -5.61 2.58
C MET A 139 0.72 -4.61 1.44
N GLN A 140 1.79 -4.17 0.80
CA GLN A 140 1.70 -3.27 -0.35
C GLN A 140 1.10 -3.98 -1.57
N PHE A 141 1.52 -5.22 -1.81
CA PHE A 141 1.02 -6.03 -2.91
C PHE A 141 -0.49 -6.32 -2.77
N MET A 142 -0.98 -6.73 -1.60
CA MET A 142 -2.40 -7.03 -1.37
C MET A 142 -3.27 -5.78 -1.43
N GLU A 143 -2.75 -4.62 -1.00
CA GLU A 143 -3.44 -3.34 -1.16
C GLU A 143 -3.56 -2.94 -2.64
N ALA A 144 -2.53 -3.17 -3.45
CA ALA A 144 -2.60 -2.99 -4.89
C ALA A 144 -3.55 -4.01 -5.55
N LEU A 145 -3.60 -5.24 -5.06
CA LEU A 145 -4.51 -6.28 -5.56
C LEU A 145 -5.99 -5.87 -5.38
N GLU A 146 -6.35 -5.42 -4.18
CA GLU A 146 -7.70 -4.93 -3.86
C GLU A 146 -8.08 -3.75 -4.77
N GLN A 147 -7.14 -2.85 -5.02
CA GLN A 147 -7.37 -1.63 -5.78
C GLN A 147 -7.41 -1.84 -7.30
N ASP A 148 -6.43 -2.55 -7.86
CA ASP A 148 -6.23 -2.72 -9.31
C ASP A 148 -7.21 -3.73 -9.91
N PHE A 149 -7.60 -4.74 -9.13
CA PHE A 149 -8.50 -5.82 -9.57
C PHE A 149 -9.89 -5.76 -8.92
N ALA A 150 -10.15 -4.77 -8.06
CA ALA A 150 -11.38 -4.65 -7.29
C ALA A 150 -11.73 -5.93 -6.51
N VAL A 151 -10.71 -6.57 -5.92
CA VAL A 151 -10.89 -7.80 -5.13
C VAL A 151 -11.32 -7.41 -3.72
N ASP A 152 -12.49 -7.89 -3.29
CA ASP A 152 -12.89 -7.77 -1.90
C ASP A 152 -12.04 -8.72 -1.03
N LEU A 153 -11.20 -8.15 -0.16
CA LEU A 153 -10.33 -8.94 0.70
C LEU A 153 -11.06 -9.67 1.84
N GLY A 154 -12.35 -9.39 2.09
CA GLY A 154 -13.24 -10.23 2.90
C GLY A 154 -12.60 -10.75 4.20
N ASP A 155 -12.29 -12.06 4.21
CA ASP A 155 -11.74 -12.79 5.36
C ASP A 155 -10.20 -12.94 5.37
N TYR A 156 -9.49 -12.23 4.49
CA TYR A 156 -8.03 -12.28 4.37
C TYR A 156 -7.33 -11.94 5.69
N ASP A 157 -6.51 -12.88 6.19
CA ASP A 157 -5.65 -12.69 7.36
C ASP A 157 -4.17 -12.80 6.98
N ALA A 158 -3.47 -11.66 6.92
CA ALA A 158 -2.03 -11.62 6.66
C ALA A 158 -1.18 -12.45 7.65
N TYR A 159 -1.64 -12.68 8.88
CA TYR A 159 -0.93 -13.52 9.85
C TYR A 159 -1.07 -15.03 9.58
N ARG A 160 -1.98 -15.42 8.69
CA ARG A 160 -2.14 -16.81 8.21
C ARG A 160 -0.99 -17.20 7.27
N TYR A 161 -0.61 -16.28 6.39
CA TYR A 161 0.41 -16.51 5.36
C TYR A 161 1.80 -15.98 5.73
N PHE A 162 1.89 -14.84 6.45
CA PHE A 162 3.16 -14.16 6.71
C PHE A 162 3.52 -14.14 8.20
N GLN A 163 4.81 -14.29 8.48
CA GLN A 163 5.31 -14.15 9.85
C GLN A 163 5.18 -12.71 10.36
N PRO A 164 4.87 -12.51 11.65
CA PRO A 164 4.92 -11.18 12.25
C PRO A 164 6.39 -10.72 12.40
N PRO A 165 6.65 -9.40 12.44
CA PRO A 165 7.98 -8.87 12.71
C PRO A 165 8.54 -9.43 14.03
N VAL A 166 9.84 -9.76 14.04
CA VAL A 166 10.51 -10.39 15.19
C VAL A 166 10.45 -9.52 16.46
N PHE A 167 10.33 -8.20 16.33
CA PHE A 167 10.40 -7.27 17.45
C PHE A 167 9.04 -6.91 18.07
N ASP A 168 7.93 -7.32 17.47
CA ASP A 168 6.61 -6.95 17.97
C ASP A 168 6.05 -8.02 18.92
N VAL A 169 6.21 -7.80 20.22
CA VAL A 169 5.79 -8.73 21.30
C VAL A 169 4.26 -8.93 21.29
N PHE A 170 3.49 -7.91 20.92
CA PHE A 170 2.03 -7.99 20.86
C PHE A 170 1.57 -8.79 19.65
N LEU A 171 2.18 -8.56 18.49
CA LEU A 171 1.89 -9.35 17.28
C LEU A 171 2.38 -10.79 17.40
N LYS A 172 3.53 -11.02 18.03
CA LYS A 172 4.01 -12.36 18.38
C LYS A 172 3.01 -13.09 19.27
N ARG A 173 2.43 -12.44 20.27
CA ARG A 173 1.41 -13.05 21.14
C ARG A 173 0.14 -13.42 20.37
N ARG A 174 -0.30 -12.57 19.43
CA ARG A 174 -1.47 -12.84 18.56
C ARG A 174 -1.20 -13.96 17.53
N ALA A 175 0.03 -14.09 17.07
CA ALA A 175 0.47 -15.15 16.15
C ALA A 175 0.83 -16.46 16.86
N LYS A 176 1.09 -16.44 18.17
CA LYS A 176 1.45 -17.60 18.99
C LYS A 176 0.23 -18.54 19.09
N GLY A 177 0.38 -19.75 18.56
CA GLY A 177 -0.69 -20.76 18.51
C GLY A 177 -1.39 -20.92 17.16
N ARG A 178 -1.00 -20.16 16.13
CA ARG A 178 -1.60 -20.23 14.78
C ARG A 178 -0.96 -21.25 13.83
N GLY A 179 -0.19 -22.21 14.34
CA GLY A 179 0.45 -23.27 13.53
C GLY A 179 1.49 -22.76 12.52
N ASP A 180 1.90 -23.66 11.64
CA ASP A 180 2.79 -23.37 10.52
C ASP A 180 2.10 -22.46 9.50
N LYS A 181 2.89 -21.64 8.78
CA LYS A 181 2.35 -20.72 7.78
C LYS A 181 1.92 -21.49 6.53
N ILE A 182 0.79 -21.08 5.97
CA ILE A 182 0.23 -21.67 4.76
C ILE A 182 0.85 -20.97 3.54
N PRO A 183 1.18 -21.69 2.47
CA PRO A 183 1.68 -21.07 1.24
C PRO A 183 0.60 -20.21 0.59
N LEU A 184 0.94 -18.95 0.29
CA LEU A 184 0.06 -18.05 -0.47
C LEU A 184 0.46 -18.14 -1.95
N THR A 185 -0.29 -18.91 -2.74
CA THR A 185 0.13 -19.27 -4.10
C THR A 185 -0.39 -18.30 -5.17
N ILE A 186 0.30 -18.26 -6.31
CA ILE A 186 -0.15 -17.47 -7.48
C ILE A 186 -1.55 -17.92 -7.93
N GLY A 187 -1.87 -19.21 -7.83
CA GLY A 187 -3.18 -19.77 -8.13
C GLY A 187 -4.29 -19.22 -7.23
N MET A 188 -4.02 -19.05 -5.93
CA MET A 188 -4.97 -18.42 -5.01
C MET A 188 -5.25 -16.96 -5.40
N LEU A 189 -4.19 -16.20 -5.67
CA LEU A 189 -4.31 -14.80 -6.11
C LEU A 189 -5.10 -14.68 -7.41
N TYR A 190 -4.79 -15.54 -8.37
CA TYR A 190 -5.50 -15.58 -9.65
C TYR A 190 -6.97 -15.93 -9.45
N LEU A 191 -7.31 -16.95 -8.65
CA LEU A 191 -8.72 -17.27 -8.40
C LEU A 191 -9.44 -16.10 -7.72
N ALA A 192 -8.82 -15.46 -6.72
CA ALA A 192 -9.41 -14.30 -6.04
C ALA A 192 -9.71 -13.14 -6.99
N ILE A 193 -8.84 -12.90 -7.98
CA ILE A 193 -9.10 -11.92 -9.06
C ILE A 193 -10.29 -12.35 -9.91
N LYS A 194 -10.35 -13.63 -10.30
CA LYS A 194 -11.44 -14.16 -11.15
C LYS A 194 -12.79 -14.11 -10.44
N THR A 195 -12.83 -14.29 -9.12
CA THR A 195 -14.05 -14.22 -8.31
C THR A 195 -14.33 -12.81 -7.78
N HIS A 196 -13.40 -11.87 -7.94
CA HIS A 196 -13.41 -10.55 -7.30
C HIS A 196 -13.60 -10.61 -5.78
N SER A 197 -13.22 -11.71 -5.15
CA SER A 197 -13.42 -11.94 -3.73
C SER A 197 -12.37 -12.88 -3.15
N TRP A 198 -12.00 -12.60 -1.90
CA TRP A 198 -11.14 -13.44 -1.10
C TRP A 198 -12.00 -14.34 -0.20
N ASP A 199 -12.06 -15.63 -0.57
CA ASP A 199 -12.64 -16.68 0.26
C ASP A 199 -11.53 -17.64 0.66
N THR A 200 -11.01 -17.48 1.88
CA THR A 200 -9.86 -18.26 2.37
C THR A 200 -10.09 -19.77 2.27
N GLN A 201 -11.30 -20.26 2.56
CA GLN A 201 -11.58 -21.69 2.51
C GLN A 201 -11.53 -22.22 1.07
N THR A 202 -12.16 -21.52 0.13
CA THR A 202 -12.16 -21.93 -1.28
C THR A 202 -10.76 -21.85 -1.88
N LEU A 203 -10.02 -20.79 -1.57
CA LEU A 203 -8.67 -20.57 -2.10
C LEU A 203 -7.66 -21.60 -1.58
N GLU A 204 -7.68 -21.93 -0.29
CA GLU A 204 -6.76 -22.91 0.29
C GLU A 204 -7.07 -24.36 -0.13
N ASN A 205 -8.30 -24.66 -0.55
CA ASN A 205 -8.62 -25.96 -1.13
C ASN A 205 -8.04 -26.17 -2.55
N LEU A 206 -7.48 -25.13 -3.17
CA LEU A 206 -6.79 -25.23 -4.46
C LEU A 206 -5.34 -25.71 -4.33
N SER A 207 -4.72 -25.52 -3.16
CA SER A 207 -3.30 -25.79 -2.89
C SER A 207 -3.10 -27.17 -2.28
#